data_AF-A0A1V3X7F1-F1
#
_entry.id   AF-A0A1V3X7F1-F1
#
_cell.length_a   1.000
_cell.length_b   1.000
_cell.length_c   1.000
_cell.angle_alpha   90.00
_cell.angle_beta   90.00
_cell.angle_gamma   90.00
#
_symmetry.space_group_name_H-M   'P 1'
#
loop_
_entity.id
_entity.type
_entity.pdbx_description
1 polymer ?
#
loop_
_entity_poly.entity_id
_entity_poly.type
_entity_poly.pdbx_seq_one_letter_code
_entity_poly.pdbx_strand_id
1 'polypeptide(L)'
;MKTVFDTNELAVIVEPIISDLDHSFIIWDQDPIYDDFLKVCELADVADKVYTVDFNPTIEGLVEHIYERVNSQLRLSGCVLRRVELQCASTLKASYGLN
;
A
#
# COMPACT_ATOMS: atom_id res chain seq x y z
N MET A 1 23.81 2.09 -23.05
CA MET A 1 22.57 2.61 -22.44
C MET A 1 22.87 2.82 -20.97
N LYS A 2 22.85 4.06 -20.46
CA LYS A 2 22.94 4.30 -19.02
C LYS A 2 21.53 4.20 -18.48
N THR A 3 21.17 3.05 -17.93
CA THR A 3 19.91 2.87 -17.21
C THR A 3 19.96 3.73 -15.94
N VAL A 4 18.96 4.59 -15.74
CA VAL A 4 18.86 5.43 -14.53
C VAL A 4 18.53 4.55 -13.32
N PHE A 5 17.74 3.50 -13.53
CA PHE A 5 17.33 2.48 -12.57
C PHE A 5 16.88 1.22 -13.35
N ASP A 6 17.09 0.01 -12.82
CA ASP A 6 16.58 -1.22 -13.43
C ASP A 6 15.11 -1.42 -13.03
N THR A 7 14.23 -1.60 -14.00
CA THR A 7 12.80 -1.85 -13.73
C THR A 7 12.56 -3.15 -12.98
N ASN A 8 13.48 -4.11 -13.06
CA ASN A 8 13.40 -5.34 -12.27
C ASN A 8 13.62 -5.05 -10.77
N GLU A 9 14.52 -4.12 -10.44
CA GLU A 9 14.72 -3.68 -9.05
C GLU A 9 13.48 -2.99 -8.50
N LEU A 10 12.73 -2.27 -9.35
CA LEU A 10 11.45 -1.67 -8.95
C LEU A 10 10.43 -2.75 -8.60
N ALA A 11 10.31 -3.77 -9.45
CA ALA A 11 9.37 -4.87 -9.25
C ALA A 11 9.67 -5.60 -7.93
N VAL A 12 10.94 -5.87 -7.64
CA VAL A 12 11.37 -6.51 -6.37
C VAL A 12 10.95 -5.70 -5.14
N ILE A 13 10.95 -4.37 -5.22
CA ILE A 13 10.53 -3.49 -4.12
C ILE A 13 9.00 -3.43 -4.01
N VAL A 14 8.30 -3.38 -5.13
CA VAL A 14 6.85 -3.15 -5.18
C VAL A 14 6.05 -4.43 -4.95
N GLU A 15 6.53 -5.58 -5.44
CA GLU A 15 5.82 -6.86 -5.37
C GLU A 15 5.45 -7.29 -3.94
N PRO A 16 6.34 -7.20 -2.93
CA PRO A 16 5.97 -7.52 -1.55
C PRO A 16 4.85 -6.61 -1.01
N ILE A 17 4.89 -5.32 -1.36
CA ILE A 17 3.88 -4.35 -0.91
C ILE A 17 2.52 -4.67 -1.52
N ILE A 18 2.49 -5.03 -2.81
CA ILE A 18 1.26 -5.46 -3.49
C ILE A 18 0.76 -6.79 -2.90
N SER A 19 1.66 -7.75 -2.66
CA SER A 19 1.29 -9.05 -2.11
C SER A 19 0.72 -8.97 -0.69
N ASP A 20 1.16 -8.02 0.13
CA ASP A 20 0.58 -7.78 1.46
C ASP A 20 -0.88 -7.26 1.37
N LEU A 21 -1.17 -6.47 0.34
CA LEU A 21 -2.47 -5.84 0.10
C LEU A 21 -3.43 -6.77 -0.64
N ASP A 22 -2.90 -7.66 -1.48
CA ASP A 22 -3.69 -8.57 -2.29
C ASP A 22 -4.46 -9.57 -1.42
N HIS A 23 -5.72 -9.80 -1.77
CA HIS A 23 -6.64 -10.64 -0.99
C HIS A 23 -6.77 -10.29 0.50
N SER A 24 -6.39 -9.07 0.91
CA SER A 24 -6.51 -8.57 2.27
C SER A 24 -7.69 -7.62 2.43
N PHE A 25 -8.28 -7.60 3.61
CA PHE A 25 -9.22 -6.57 4.04
C PHE A 25 -8.45 -5.44 4.73
N ILE A 26 -8.51 -4.24 4.17
CA ILE A 26 -7.83 -3.06 4.73
C ILE A 26 -8.74 -2.38 5.74
N ILE A 27 -8.28 -2.19 6.97
CA ILE A 27 -9.04 -1.53 8.04
C ILE A 27 -8.18 -0.55 8.83
N TRP A 28 -8.79 0.56 9.24
CA TRP A 28 -8.15 1.54 10.11
C TRP A 28 -8.19 1.08 11.57
N ASP A 29 -7.06 1.20 12.27
CA ASP A 29 -6.95 0.83 13.69
C ASP A 29 -7.80 1.67 14.64
N GLN A 30 -8.25 2.87 14.23
CA GLN A 30 -9.22 3.68 14.97
C GLN A 30 -10.65 3.55 14.45
N ASP A 31 -10.93 2.63 13.52
CA ASP A 31 -12.31 2.38 13.10
C ASP A 31 -13.14 1.89 14.30
N PRO A 32 -14.33 2.47 14.58
CA PRO A 32 -15.18 2.03 15.68
C PRO A 32 -15.50 0.53 15.69
N ILE A 33 -15.42 -0.16 14.54
CA ILE A 33 -15.66 -1.60 14.45
C ILE A 33 -14.38 -2.44 14.50
N TYR A 34 -13.19 -1.85 14.59
CA TYR A 34 -11.90 -2.55 14.47
C TYR A 34 -11.78 -3.76 15.40
N ASP A 35 -11.98 -3.55 16.71
CA ASP A 35 -11.82 -4.60 17.71
C ASP A 35 -12.80 -5.76 17.50
N ASP A 36 -14.04 -5.46 17.15
CA ASP A 36 -15.07 -6.48 16.95
C ASP A 36 -14.89 -7.20 15.61
N PHE A 37 -14.44 -6.49 14.58
CA PHE A 37 -14.07 -7.06 13.29
C PHE A 37 -12.89 -8.04 13.45
N LEU A 38 -11.84 -7.65 14.18
CA LEU A 38 -10.68 -8.49 14.41
C LEU A 38 -11.04 -9.79 15.15
N LYS A 39 -11.87 -9.71 16.20
CA LYS A 39 -12.39 -10.90 16.90
C LYS A 39 -13.14 -11.85 15.95
N VAL A 40 -13.96 -11.31 15.04
CA VAL A 40 -14.68 -12.13 14.05
C VAL A 40 -13.70 -12.82 13.09
N CYS A 41 -12.68 -12.10 12.62
CA CYS A 41 -11.64 -12.67 11.76
C CYS A 41 -10.82 -13.76 12.47
N GLU A 42 -10.50 -13.58 13.75
CA GLU A 42 -9.83 -14.60 14.58
C GLU A 42 -10.68 -15.86 14.74
N LEU A 43 -11.98 -15.70 15.04
CA LEU A 43 -12.91 -16.82 15.18
C LEU A 43 -13.11 -17.59 13.86
N ALA A 44 -12.98 -16.91 12.73
CA ALA A 44 -13.10 -17.48 11.39
C ALA A 44 -11.76 -17.99 10.81
N ASP A 45 -10.65 -17.92 11.57
CA ASP A 45 -9.30 -18.32 11.14
C ASP A 45 -8.81 -17.60 9.87
N VAL A 46 -9.11 -16.30 9.77
CA VAL A 46 -8.72 -15.41 8.65
C VAL A 46 -8.10 -14.10 9.13
N ALA A 47 -7.60 -14.05 10.36
CA ALA A 47 -6.94 -12.87 10.91
C ALA A 47 -5.68 -12.47 10.12
N ASP A 48 -5.03 -13.42 9.42
CA ASP A 48 -3.90 -13.16 8.52
C ASP A 48 -4.30 -12.35 7.28
N LYS A 49 -5.59 -12.25 6.97
CA LYS A 49 -6.13 -11.45 5.85
C LYS A 49 -6.47 -10.02 6.23
N VAL A 50 -6.23 -9.61 7.46
CA VAL A 50 -6.53 -8.24 7.90
C VAL A 50 -5.28 -7.37 7.76
N TYR A 51 -5.34 -6.41 6.86
CA TYR A 51 -4.29 -5.40 6.68
C TYR A 51 -4.66 -4.15 7.47
N THR A 52 -4.05 -3.99 8.65
CA THR A 52 -4.32 -2.84 9.52
C THR A 52 -3.48 -1.63 9.09
N VAL A 53 -4.11 -0.46 9.03
CA VAL A 53 -3.47 0.84 8.75
C VAL A 53 -3.78 1.86 9.84
N ASP A 54 -2.95 2.89 9.97
CA ASP A 54 -3.09 3.99 10.94
C ASP A 54 -3.80 5.24 10.35
N PHE A 55 -4.35 5.11 9.14
CA PHE A 55 -5.10 6.13 8.43
C PHE A 55 -6.47 5.59 7.97
N ASN A 56 -7.43 6.48 7.72
CA ASN A 56 -8.70 6.11 7.10
C ASN A 56 -8.45 5.63 5.66
N PRO A 57 -8.76 4.37 5.28
CA PRO A 57 -8.33 3.73 4.03
C PRO A 57 -9.10 4.22 2.80
N THR A 58 -9.04 5.52 2.51
CA THR A 58 -9.49 6.11 1.24
C THR A 58 -8.46 5.83 0.14
N ILE A 59 -8.85 6.02 -1.12
CA ILE A 59 -7.92 5.85 -2.26
C ILE A 59 -6.73 6.82 -2.18
N GLU A 60 -6.93 8.03 -1.64
CA GLU A 60 -5.90 9.02 -1.38
C GLU A 60 -4.93 8.57 -0.29
N GLY A 61 -5.45 8.10 0.86
CA GLY A 61 -4.61 7.58 1.95
C GLY A 61 -3.81 6.35 1.52
N LEU A 62 -4.42 5.46 0.74
CA LEU A 62 -3.75 4.28 0.20
C LEU A 62 -2.62 4.62 -0.76
N VAL A 63 -2.82 5.59 -1.67
CA VAL A 63 -1.76 5.96 -2.64
C VAL A 63 -0.58 6.65 -1.95
N GLU A 64 -0.84 7.42 -0.89
CA GLU A 64 0.19 8.01 -0.04
C GLU A 64 0.96 6.93 0.74
N HIS A 65 0.25 6.00 1.38
CA HIS A 65 0.87 4.86 2.08
C HIS A 65 1.79 4.03 1.19
N ILE A 66 1.33 3.71 -0.03
CA ILE A 66 2.15 2.98 -1.01
C ILE A 66 3.35 3.81 -1.45
N TYR A 67 3.16 5.12 -1.69
CA TYR A 67 4.26 6.02 -2.04
C TYR A 67 5.34 6.00 -0.94
N GLU A 68 4.96 6.17 0.32
CA GLU A 68 5.91 6.19 1.44
C GLU A 68 6.63 4.85 1.61
N ARG A 69 5.90 3.72 1.52
CA ARG A 69 6.52 2.39 1.58
C ARG A 69 7.54 2.19 0.46
N VAL A 70 7.18 2.46 -0.80
CA VAL A 70 8.08 2.28 -1.95
C VAL A 70 9.26 3.26 -1.90
N ASN A 71 9.01 4.53 -1.58
CA ASN A 71 10.04 5.56 -1.51
C ASN A 71 11.06 5.29 -0.39
N SER A 72 10.61 4.76 0.76
CA SER A 72 11.51 4.38 1.85
C SER A 72 12.53 3.32 1.42
N GLN A 73 12.11 2.36 0.60
CA GLN A 73 12.96 1.30 0.04
C GLN A 73 13.85 1.83 -1.09
N LEU A 74 13.32 2.69 -1.98
CA LEU A 74 14.09 3.25 -3.11
C LEU A 74 15.19 4.23 -2.69
N ARG A 75 15.01 4.97 -1.59
CA ARG A 75 16.03 5.89 -1.06
C ARG A 75 17.33 5.17 -0.71
N LEU A 76 17.27 3.88 -0.36
CA LEU A 76 18.44 3.04 -0.09
C LEU A 76 19.31 2.82 -1.34
N SER A 77 18.70 2.92 -2.53
CA SER A 77 19.36 2.76 -3.83
C SER A 77 19.74 4.10 -4.49
N GLY A 78 19.61 5.22 -3.77
CA GLY A 78 19.88 6.56 -4.30
C GLY A 78 18.84 7.07 -5.31
N CYS A 79 17.69 6.39 -5.40
CA CYS A 79 16.58 6.78 -6.27
C CYS A 79 15.48 7.46 -5.47
N VAL A 80 14.74 8.37 -6.11
CA VAL A 80 13.61 9.06 -5.50
C VAL A 80 12.35 8.78 -6.32
N LEU A 81 11.30 8.32 -5.64
CA LEU A 81 10.02 8.09 -6.27
C LEU A 81 9.35 9.43 -6.60
N ARG A 82 9.02 9.65 -7.88
CA ARG A 82 8.40 10.91 -8.32
C ARG A 82 6.90 10.93 -8.08
N ARG A 83 6.20 9.84 -8.42
CA ARG A 83 4.74 9.75 -8.36
C ARG A 83 4.30 8.29 -8.30
N VAL A 84 3.22 8.03 -7.56
CA VAL A 84 2.43 6.81 -7.58
C VAL A 84 0.99 7.17 -7.98
N GLU A 85 0.32 6.28 -8.69
CA GLU A 85 -1.09 6.38 -9.04
C GLU A 85 -1.79 5.07 -8.71
N LEU A 86 -2.93 5.17 -8.04
CA LEU A 86 -3.83 4.05 -7.78
C LEU A 86 -5.12 4.24 -8.57
N GLN A 87 -5.57 3.15 -9.19
CA GLN A 87 -6.84 3.09 -9.90
C GLN A 87 -7.74 2.03 -9.22
N CYS A 88 -8.82 2.48 -8.57
CA CYS A 88 -9.76 1.57 -7.89
C CYS A 88 -10.88 1.10 -8.83
N ALA A 89 -11.28 1.93 -9.79
CA ALA A 89 -12.28 1.62 -10.80
C ALA A 89 -11.92 2.31 -12.11
N SER A 90 -12.65 2.01 -13.20
CA SER A 90 -12.41 2.62 -14.52
C SER A 90 -12.46 4.15 -14.51
N THR A 91 -13.19 4.75 -13.57
CA THR A 91 -13.40 6.20 -13.45
C THR A 91 -12.79 6.82 -12.20
N LEU A 92 -12.26 6.03 -11.26
CA LEU A 92 -11.78 6.51 -9.97
C LEU A 92 -10.28 6.22 -9.79
N LYS A 93 -9.51 7.30 -9.64
CA LYS A 93 -8.06 7.26 -9.45
C LYS A 93 -7.60 8.32 -8.46
N ALA A 94 -6.50 8.04 -7.78
CA ALA A 94 -5.77 9.00 -6.96
C ALA A 94 -4.27 8.91 -7.27
N SER A 95 -3.56 10.02 -7.09
CA SER A 95 -2.11 10.07 -7.30
C SER A 95 -1.44 10.87 -6.21
N TYR A 96 -0.26 10.42 -5.80
CA TYR A 96 0.60 11.10 -4.83
C TYR A 96 2.01 11.23 -5.39
N GLY A 97 2.69 12.34 -5.14
CA GLY A 97 4.03 12.56 -5.66
C GLY A 97 4.65 13.89 -5.25
N LEU A 98 5.91 14.05 -5.60
CA LEU A 98 6.66 15.30 -5.41
C LEU A 98 6.19 16.33 -6.45
N ASN A 99 5.93 17.55 -5.98
CA ASN A 99 5.68 18.71 -6.83
C ASN A 99 6.92 19.10 -7.65
#